data_AF-A0A6A6IKG0-F1
#
_entry.id   AF-A0A6A6IKG0-F1
#
_cell.length_a   1.000
_cell.length_b   1.000
_cell.length_c   1.000
_cell.angle_alpha   90.00
_cell.angle_beta   90.00
_cell.angle_gamma   90.00
#
_symmetry.space_group_name_H-M   'P 1'
#
loop_
_entity.id
_entity.type
_entity.pdbx_description
1 polymer ?
#
loop_
_entity_poly.entity_id
_entity_poly.type
_entity_poly.pdbx_seq_one_letter_code
_entity_poly.pdbx_strand_id
1 'polypeptide(L)'
;MGFQQIPDPSQYHDLPTPIVWPGATVFTTSMTHQLHCLFAVVEVYSGLKANHPLPEDHHWHMIHCFDYMRQAIMCSADMSLEGLETTFPDHNGGSDGWDSKHVCKDYGEVRKWLEGVRAYDDQEIF
;
A
#
# COMPACT_ATOMS: atom_id res chain seq x y z
N MET A 1 -7.05 -4.83 5.67
CA MET A 1 -6.44 -5.03 4.33
C MET A 1 -7.25 -4.48 3.14
N GLY A 2 -8.58 -4.34 3.25
CA GLY A 2 -9.36 -3.46 2.37
C GLY A 2 -10.13 -4.24 1.33
N PHE A 3 -10.76 -5.31 1.79
CA PHE A 3 -11.31 -6.32 0.91
C PHE A 3 -12.64 -5.87 0.32
N GLN A 4 -12.77 -6.02 -1.00
CA GLN A 4 -13.87 -5.52 -1.81
C GLN A 4 -14.67 -6.71 -2.35
N GLN A 5 -15.99 -6.69 -2.21
CA GLN A 5 -16.85 -7.70 -2.80
C GLN A 5 -17.16 -7.33 -4.26
N ILE A 6 -17.07 -8.31 -5.16
CA ILE A 6 -17.51 -8.18 -6.55
C ILE A 6 -18.75 -9.07 -6.73
N PRO A 7 -19.98 -8.50 -6.76
CA PRO A 7 -21.21 -9.31 -6.79
C PRO A 7 -21.41 -10.12 -8.06
N ASP A 8 -20.93 -9.61 -9.21
CA ASP A 8 -20.99 -10.30 -10.50
C ASP A 8 -19.61 -10.28 -11.18
N PRO A 9 -18.70 -11.19 -10.79
CA PRO A 9 -17.36 -11.26 -11.38
C PRO A 9 -17.38 -11.66 -12.86
N SER A 10 -18.50 -12.19 -13.38
CA SER A 10 -18.61 -12.63 -14.77
C SER A 10 -18.67 -11.48 -15.79
N GLN A 11 -18.95 -10.26 -15.32
CA GLN A 11 -18.93 -9.04 -16.15
C GLN A 11 -17.52 -8.52 -16.44
N TYR A 12 -16.49 -9.08 -15.79
CA TYR A 12 -15.11 -8.62 -15.89
C TYR A 12 -14.23 -9.71 -16.51
N HIS A 13 -13.24 -9.28 -17.29
CA HIS A 13 -12.16 -10.14 -17.79
C HIS A 13 -10.88 -9.91 -16.98
N ASP A 14 -9.94 -10.86 -17.06
CA ASP A 14 -8.60 -10.79 -16.47
C ASP A 14 -8.55 -10.50 -14.95
N LEU A 15 -9.62 -10.86 -14.22
CA LEU A 15 -9.58 -10.86 -12.76
C LEU A 15 -8.55 -11.91 -12.26
N PRO A 16 -7.77 -11.60 -11.21
CA PRO A 16 -6.90 -12.58 -10.58
C PRO A 16 -7.74 -13.68 -9.88
N THR A 17 -7.08 -14.71 -9.34
CA THR A 17 -7.74 -15.66 -8.44
C THR A 17 -8.30 -14.91 -7.23
N PRO A 18 -9.61 -15.07 -6.90
CA PRO A 18 -10.20 -14.38 -5.76
C PRO A 18 -9.68 -14.93 -4.43
N ILE A 19 -9.82 -14.12 -3.39
CA ILE A 19 -9.51 -14.50 -2.02
C ILE A 19 -10.50 -15.57 -1.57
N VAL A 20 -10.02 -16.57 -0.81
CA VAL A 20 -10.84 -17.64 -0.26
C VAL A 20 -11.82 -17.03 0.76
N TRP A 21 -13.06 -16.81 0.33
CA TRP A 21 -14.09 -16.16 1.13
C TRP A 21 -15.41 -16.94 1.08
N PRO A 22 -16.04 -17.25 2.24
CA PRO A 22 -17.33 -17.97 2.24
C PRO A 22 -18.45 -17.14 1.60
N GLY A 23 -19.03 -17.66 0.52
CA GLY A 23 -20.27 -17.12 -0.08
C GLY A 23 -20.14 -15.81 -0.87
N ALA A 24 -18.93 -15.29 -1.09
CA ALA A 24 -18.71 -14.07 -1.89
C ALA A 24 -17.43 -14.16 -2.72
N THR A 25 -17.38 -13.45 -3.84
CA THR A 25 -16.14 -13.23 -4.60
C THR A 25 -15.48 -11.95 -4.10
N VAL A 26 -14.27 -12.08 -3.54
CA VAL A 26 -13.61 -11.00 -2.80
C VAL A 26 -12.18 -10.80 -3.30
N PHE A 27 -11.78 -9.52 -3.39
CA PHE A 27 -10.44 -9.09 -3.78
C PHE A 27 -9.92 -8.03 -2.79
N THR A 28 -8.66 -7.64 -2.89
CA THR A 28 -8.14 -6.41 -2.25
C THR A 28 -7.65 -5.46 -3.32
N THR A 29 -7.55 -4.16 -3.01
CA THR A 29 -6.94 -3.20 -3.93
C THR A 29 -5.45 -3.07 -3.67
N SER A 30 -4.68 -2.83 -4.73
CA SER A 30 -3.24 -2.64 -4.60
C SER A 30 -2.89 -1.48 -3.66
N MET A 31 -3.68 -0.40 -3.64
CA MET A 31 -3.44 0.75 -2.76
C MET A 31 -3.57 0.37 -1.28
N THR A 32 -4.66 -0.31 -0.88
CA THR A 32 -4.86 -0.70 0.52
C THR A 32 -3.88 -1.76 0.99
N HIS A 33 -3.45 -2.66 0.10
CA HIS A 33 -2.41 -3.64 0.39
C HIS A 33 -1.02 -2.98 0.49
N GLN A 34 -0.66 -2.05 -0.40
CA GLN A 34 0.59 -1.28 -0.32
C GLN A 34 0.71 -0.48 0.98
N LEU A 35 -0.38 0.14 1.45
CA LEU A 35 -0.39 0.82 2.75
C LEU A 35 -0.18 -0.15 3.93
N HIS A 36 -0.81 -1.32 3.90
CA HIS A 36 -0.57 -2.38 4.89
C HIS A 36 0.90 -2.85 4.87
N CYS A 37 1.49 -3.06 3.69
CA CYS A 37 2.89 -3.42 3.54
C CYS A 37 3.84 -2.34 4.07
N LEU A 38 3.55 -1.06 3.83
CA LEU A 38 4.30 0.06 4.38
C LEU A 38 4.23 0.08 5.91
N PHE A 39 3.04 -0.13 6.49
CA PHE A 39 2.87 -0.21 7.94
C PHE A 39 3.67 -1.36 8.54
N ALA A 40 3.62 -2.56 7.96
CA ALA A 40 4.40 -3.71 8.42
C ALA A 40 5.92 -3.44 8.39
N VAL A 41 6.44 -2.75 7.36
CA VAL A 41 7.85 -2.35 7.32
C VAL A 41 8.21 -1.36 8.45
N VAL A 42 7.32 -0.40 8.73
CA VAL A 42 7.51 0.57 9.83
C VAL A 42 7.42 -0.10 11.21
N GLU A 43 6.50 -1.04 11.40
CA GLU A 43 6.37 -1.84 12.63
C GLU A 43 7.66 -2.63 12.89
N VAL A 44 8.15 -3.38 11.89
CA VAL A 44 9.38 -4.18 12.04
C VAL A 44 10.60 -3.30 12.28
N TYR A 45 10.75 -2.19 11.55
CA TYR A 45 11.82 -1.21 11.83
C TYR A 45 11.74 -0.69 13.27
N SER A 46 10.55 -0.29 13.72
CA SER A 46 10.33 0.28 15.05
C SER A 46 10.62 -0.74 16.16
N GLY A 47 10.17 -1.99 15.99
CA GLY A 47 10.43 -3.08 16.93
C GLY A 47 11.92 -3.43 17.00
N LEU A 48 12.63 -3.51 15.88
CA LEU A 48 14.09 -3.66 15.85
C LEU A 48 14.80 -2.51 16.59
N LYS A 49 14.38 -1.26 16.36
CA LYS A 49 14.97 -0.07 17.01
C LYS A 49 14.68 0.00 18.51
N ALA A 50 13.51 -0.46 18.94
CA ALA A 50 13.10 -0.48 20.34
C ALA A 50 13.52 -1.75 21.10
N ASN A 51 14.12 -2.73 20.41
CA ASN A 51 14.37 -4.09 20.93
C ASN A 51 13.09 -4.73 21.50
N HIS A 52 11.96 -4.53 20.79
CA HIS A 52 10.67 -5.12 21.10
C HIS A 52 10.55 -6.49 20.40
N PRO A 53 9.83 -7.48 20.99
CA PRO A 53 9.50 -8.72 20.29
C PRO A 53 8.77 -8.45 18.97
N LEU A 54 9.11 -9.20 17.93
CA LEU A 54 8.51 -9.08 16.60
C LEU A 54 7.65 -10.31 16.29
N PRO A 55 6.67 -10.22 15.37
CA PRO A 55 5.99 -11.37 14.79
C PRO A 55 7.01 -12.40 14.24
N GLU A 56 6.71 -13.69 14.34
CA GLU A 56 7.63 -14.75 13.90
C GLU A 56 7.99 -14.63 12.41
N ASP A 57 7.04 -14.18 11.59
CA ASP A 57 7.15 -14.02 10.14
C ASP A 57 7.76 -12.67 9.68
N HIS A 58 8.18 -11.79 10.59
CA HIS A 58 8.62 -10.42 10.27
C HIS A 58 9.68 -10.35 9.16
N HIS A 59 10.62 -11.30 9.12
CA HIS A 59 11.62 -11.39 8.05
C HIS A 59 11.00 -11.66 6.66
N TRP A 60 9.99 -12.54 6.59
CA TRP A 60 9.27 -12.83 5.36
C TRP A 60 8.42 -11.63 4.93
N HIS A 61 7.67 -11.05 5.88
CA HIS A 61 6.87 -9.85 5.64
C HIS A 61 7.73 -8.71 5.09
N MET A 62 8.89 -8.42 5.69
CA MET A 62 9.81 -7.40 5.19
C MET A 62 10.21 -7.62 3.72
N ILE A 63 10.71 -8.81 3.37
CA ILE A 63 11.18 -9.09 2.00
C ILE A 63 10.02 -9.00 1.00
N HIS A 64 8.86 -9.56 1.34
CA HIS A 64 7.67 -9.49 0.49
C HIS A 64 7.17 -8.06 0.28
N CYS A 65 7.04 -7.29 1.37
CA CYS A 65 6.59 -5.90 1.34
C CYS A 65 7.54 -5.00 0.55
N PHE A 66 8.86 -5.15 0.71
CA PHE A 66 9.84 -4.39 -0.06
C PHE A 66 9.75 -4.66 -1.56
N ASP A 67 9.64 -5.93 -1.99
CA ASP A 67 9.50 -6.22 -3.41
C ASP A 67 8.15 -5.75 -3.97
N TYR A 68 7.06 -5.87 -3.21
CA TYR A 68 5.76 -5.38 -3.64
C TYR A 68 5.73 -3.85 -3.75
N MET A 69 6.36 -3.11 -2.83
CA MET A 69 6.52 -1.66 -2.94
C MET A 69 7.41 -1.26 -4.13
N ARG A 70 8.48 -2.01 -4.42
CA ARG A 70 9.29 -1.83 -5.64
C ARG A 70 8.43 -2.00 -6.90
N GLN A 71 7.60 -3.05 -6.97
CA GLN A 71 6.67 -3.25 -8.08
C GLN A 71 5.63 -2.12 -8.17
N ALA A 72 5.11 -1.63 -7.04
CA ALA A 72 4.17 -0.52 -6.98
C ALA A 72 4.76 0.79 -7.54
N ILE A 73 6.00 1.11 -7.19
CA ILE A 73 6.74 2.28 -7.70
C ILE A 73 6.93 2.14 -9.22
N MET A 74 7.42 1.00 -9.70
CA MET A 74 7.63 0.76 -11.13
C MET A 74 6.33 0.74 -11.95
N CYS A 75 5.22 0.29 -11.36
CA CYS A 75 3.91 0.26 -12.00
C CYS A 75 3.24 1.65 -12.03
N SER A 76 3.42 2.44 -10.98
CA SER A 76 2.89 3.81 -10.90
C SER A 76 3.68 4.77 -11.78
N ALA A 77 4.99 4.55 -11.89
CA ALA A 77 5.93 5.29 -12.76
C ALA A 77 5.71 6.82 -12.67
N ASP A 78 5.77 7.38 -11.46
CA ASP A 78 5.65 8.82 -11.30
C ASP A 78 6.83 9.52 -11.98
N MET A 79 6.50 10.47 -12.86
CA MET A 79 7.44 11.22 -13.69
C MET A 79 7.56 12.68 -13.23
N SER A 80 7.15 12.99 -12.00
CA SER A 80 7.43 14.28 -11.35
C SER A 80 8.93 14.59 -11.38
N LEU A 81 9.29 15.83 -11.72
CA LEU A 81 10.66 16.30 -11.57
C LEU A 81 10.90 16.65 -10.10
N GLU A 82 11.99 16.10 -9.54
CA GLU A 82 12.44 16.41 -8.19
C GLU A 82 13.48 17.54 -8.17
N GLY A 83 13.53 18.27 -7.06
CA GLY A 83 14.39 19.43 -6.88
C GLY A 83 15.70 19.16 -6.13
N LEU A 84 16.28 20.25 -5.63
CA LEU A 84 17.31 20.20 -4.59
C LEU A 84 16.67 19.75 -3.28
N GLU A 85 17.38 18.95 -2.48
CA GLU A 85 16.92 18.56 -1.15
C GLU A 85 16.54 19.75 -0.26
N THR A 86 15.61 19.52 0.65
CA THR A 86 15.15 20.52 1.63
C THR A 86 15.21 20.01 3.08
N THR A 87 15.49 18.71 3.26
CA THR A 87 15.41 18.00 4.54
C THR A 87 16.69 17.24 4.92
N PHE A 88 17.73 17.22 4.09
CA PHE A 88 18.96 16.49 4.42
C PHE A 88 19.79 17.25 5.48
N PRO A 89 20.18 16.63 6.61
CA PRO A 89 20.88 17.33 7.69
C PRO A 89 22.26 17.92 7.33
N ASP A 90 22.88 17.43 6.24
CA ASP A 90 24.21 17.80 5.76
C ASP A 90 24.16 18.69 4.49
N HIS A 91 22.98 18.96 3.95
CA HIS A 91 22.74 19.74 2.73
C HIS A 91 23.68 19.40 1.56
N ASN A 92 23.85 18.10 1.29
CA ASN A 92 24.87 17.58 0.37
C ASN A 92 24.60 17.82 -1.13
N GLY A 93 23.49 18.47 -1.50
CA GLY A 93 23.17 18.80 -2.90
C GLY A 93 22.44 17.72 -3.69
N GLY A 94 21.96 16.65 -3.03
CA GLY A 94 21.10 15.64 -3.65
C GLY A 94 19.64 16.08 -3.87
N SER A 95 18.79 15.12 -4.23
CA SER A 95 17.33 15.23 -4.16
C SER A 95 16.81 14.41 -2.97
N ASP A 96 15.78 14.92 -2.30
CA ASP A 96 15.00 14.18 -1.30
C ASP A 96 13.51 14.01 -1.70
N GLY A 97 13.17 14.38 -2.93
CA GLY A 97 11.82 14.27 -3.50
C GLY A 97 10.81 15.34 -3.04
N TRP A 98 11.11 16.14 -2.02
CA TRP A 98 10.20 17.20 -1.56
C TRP A 98 10.14 18.40 -2.52
N ASP A 99 9.15 19.27 -2.34
CA ASP A 99 8.76 20.38 -3.27
C ASP A 99 8.33 19.94 -4.70
N SER A 100 8.36 18.63 -4.97
CA SER A 100 7.90 18.05 -6.24
C SER A 100 6.38 18.16 -6.43
N LYS A 101 5.95 18.46 -7.66
CA LYS A 101 4.53 18.47 -8.03
C LYS A 101 4.08 17.14 -8.63
N HIS A 102 3.33 16.37 -7.86
CA HIS A 102 2.74 15.09 -8.26
C HIS A 102 1.33 15.26 -8.87
N VAL A 103 0.88 14.26 -9.63
CA VAL A 103 -0.50 14.15 -10.14
C VAL A 103 -1.16 12.90 -9.56
N CYS A 104 -1.76 13.05 -8.38
CA CYS A 104 -2.35 11.94 -7.63
C CYS A 104 -3.82 11.70 -8.02
N LYS A 105 -4.31 10.49 -7.72
CA LYS A 105 -5.77 10.24 -7.57
C LYS A 105 -6.26 10.96 -6.30
N ASP A 106 -7.49 11.46 -6.31
CA ASP A 106 -8.11 11.99 -5.09
C ASP A 106 -8.29 10.87 -4.07
N TYR A 107 -7.53 10.93 -2.98
CA TYR A 107 -7.54 9.91 -1.93
C TYR A 107 -8.88 9.84 -1.20
N GLY A 108 -9.59 10.97 -1.05
CA GLY A 108 -10.90 11.04 -0.41
C GLY A 108 -11.96 10.31 -1.22
N GLU A 109 -12.02 10.55 -2.53
CA GLU A 109 -12.95 9.85 -3.42
C GLU A 109 -12.58 8.37 -3.60
N VAL A 110 -11.29 8.03 -3.67
CA VAL A 110 -10.85 6.62 -3.67
C VAL A 110 -11.29 5.91 -2.38
N ARG A 111 -11.04 6.51 -1.20
CA ARG A 111 -11.46 5.93 0.09
C ARG A 111 -12.97 5.75 0.13
N LYS A 112 -13.73 6.79 -0.17
CA LYS A 112 -15.21 6.79 -0.22
C LYS A 112 -15.79 5.71 -1.13
N TRP A 113 -15.15 5.46 -2.28
CA TRP A 113 -15.54 4.35 -3.17
C TRP A 113 -15.30 2.98 -2.51
N LEU A 114 -14.10 2.74 -1.97
CA LEU A 114 -13.74 1.45 -1.36
C LEU A 114 -14.55 1.15 -0.10
N GLU A 115 -14.92 2.17 0.67
CA GLU A 115 -15.81 2.04 1.83
C GLU A 115 -17.23 1.62 1.42
N GLY A 116 -17.65 1.96 0.19
CA GLY A 116 -18.98 1.63 -0.35
C GLY A 116 -19.13 0.23 -0.93
N VAL A 117 -18.02 -0.49 -1.20
CA VAL A 117 -18.04 -1.85 -1.80
C VAL A 117 -17.18 -2.87 -1.03
N ARG A 118 -16.90 -2.61 0.25
CA ARG A 118 -16.23 -3.56 1.15
C ARG A 118 -16.98 -4.90 1.23
N ALA A 119 -16.23 -5.97 1.45
CA ALA A 119 -16.77 -7.32 1.64
C ALA A 119 -17.32 -7.56 3.07
N TYR A 120 -16.95 -6.72 4.04
CA TYR A 120 -17.41 -6.76 5.43
C TYR A 120 -17.15 -5.40 6.12
N ASP A 121 -17.63 -5.23 7.35
CA ASP A 121 -17.58 -3.97 8.11
C ASP A 121 -16.82 -4.18 9.45
N ASP A 122 -15.55 -4.57 9.32
CA ASP A 122 -14.59 -4.70 10.42
C ASP A 122 -14.03 -3.36 10.91
N GLN A 123 -14.16 -2.30 10.11
CA GLN A 123 -13.52 -1.00 10.29
C GLN A 123 -11.97 -1.04 10.29
N GLU A 124 -11.37 -2.16 9.90
CA GLU A 124 -9.97 -2.22 9.48
C GLU A 124 -9.97 -1.84 7.99
N ILE A 125 -9.59 -0.63 7.59
CA ILE A 125 -8.25 -0.05 7.77
C ILE A 125 -8.33 1.46 8.04
N PHE A 126 -7.80 1.86 9.19
CA PHE A 126 -6.45 2.41 9.21
C PHE A 126 -5.52 1.44 9.94
#